data_AF-A0A421D693-F1
#
_entry.id   AF-A0A421D693-F1
#
_cell.length_a   1.000
_cell.length_b   1.000
_cell.length_c   1.000
_cell.angle_alpha   90.00
_cell.angle_beta   90.00
_cell.angle_gamma   90.00
#
_symmetry.space_group_name_H-M   'P 1'
#
loop_
_entity.id
_entity.type
_entity.pdbx_description
1 polymer ?
#
loop_
_entity_poly.entity_id
_entity_poly.type
_entity_poly.pdbx_seq_one_letter_code
_entity_poly.pdbx_strand_id
1 'polypeptide(L)'
;MFSKSLITVLLSATLALATLDPATSNTKGKCPSTYNCSHAASSNTGAETQTFAVFVTDHKYDSSHGAPYGTCKAYTCTAPTKLQMTDVNED
;
A
#
# COMPACT_ATOMS: atom_id res chain seq x y z
N MET A 1 42.21 7.64 12.36
CA MET A 1 40.90 8.26 12.68
C MET A 1 39.82 7.67 11.74
N PHE A 2 39.66 6.34 11.70
CA PHE A 2 38.76 5.65 10.74
C PHE A 2 37.73 4.72 11.41
N SER A 3 37.84 4.51 12.73
CA SER A 3 37.04 3.50 13.44
C SER A 3 35.66 4.00 13.88
N LYS A 4 35.44 5.33 13.92
CA LYS A 4 34.13 5.91 14.28
C LYS A 4 33.10 5.92 13.14
N SER A 5 33.52 5.66 11.90
CA SER A 5 32.67 5.78 10.70
C SER A 5 31.85 4.53 10.40
N LEU A 6 32.34 3.34 10.79
CA LEU A 6 31.69 2.05 10.50
C LEU A 6 30.46 1.80 11.37
N ILE A 7 30.49 2.26 12.63
CA ILE A 7 29.38 2.05 13.59
C ILE A 7 28.13 2.84 13.14
N THR A 8 28.31 4.03 12.56
CA THR A 8 27.20 4.87 12.09
C THR A 8 26.48 4.29 10.86
N VAL A 9 27.20 3.58 9.97
CA VAL A 9 26.61 2.94 8.78
C VAL A 9 25.82 1.68 9.13
N LEU A 10 26.25 0.95 10.17
CA LEU A 10 25.53 -0.25 10.62
C LEU A 10 24.23 0.08 11.37
N LEU A 11 24.17 1.22 12.07
CA LEU A 11 22.96 1.67 12.78
C LEU A 11 21.88 2.23 11.85
N SER A 12 22.22 2.71 10.66
CA SER A 12 21.22 3.27 9.73
C SER A 12 20.44 2.20 8.96
N ALA A 13 20.98 1.00 8.79
CA ALA A 13 20.34 -0.08 8.04
C ALA A 13 19.14 -0.72 8.76
N THR A 14 19.06 -0.62 10.09
CA THR A 14 17.98 -1.22 10.89
C THR A 14 16.73 -0.34 11.01
N LEU A 15 16.83 0.95 10.66
CA LEU A 15 15.72 1.91 10.75
C LEU A 15 14.71 1.80 9.59
N ALA A 16 15.01 1.01 8.55
CA ALA A 16 14.16 0.84 7.38
C ALA A 16 13.14 -0.32 7.51
N LEU A 17 12.99 -0.91 8.70
CA LEU A 17 12.01 -1.98 8.94
C LEU A 17 10.65 -1.41 9.36
N ALA A 18 10.06 -0.56 8.52
CA ALA A 18 8.61 -0.39 8.51
C ALA A 18 8.05 -1.59 7.74
N THR A 19 8.02 -2.76 8.38
CA THR A 19 7.49 -3.97 7.77
C THR A 19 5.97 -3.85 7.72
N LEU A 20 5.46 -3.35 6.60
CA LEU A 20 4.07 -3.61 6.24
C LEU A 20 3.96 -5.13 6.06
N ASP A 21 3.04 -5.76 6.79
CA ASP A 21 2.74 -7.18 6.58
C ASP A 21 2.40 -7.36 5.09
N PRO A 22 3.02 -8.32 4.38
CA PRO A 22 2.72 -8.54 2.98
C PRO A 22 1.23 -8.85 2.83
N ALA A 23 0.56 -8.18 1.88
CA ALA A 23 -0.82 -8.53 1.57
C ALA A 23 -0.90 -10.02 1.21
N THR A 24 -1.67 -10.78 1.99
CA THR A 24 -1.81 -12.24 1.81
C THR A 24 -2.75 -12.60 0.67
N SER A 25 -3.53 -11.64 0.17
CA SER A 25 -4.48 -11.83 -0.93
C SER A 25 -4.79 -10.52 -1.64
N ASN A 26 -5.28 -10.61 -2.88
CA ASN A 26 -5.77 -9.47 -3.66
C ASN A 26 -6.96 -9.88 -4.54
N THR A 27 -7.80 -8.91 -4.88
CA THR A 27 -8.93 -9.06 -5.81
C THR A 27 -8.64 -8.31 -7.11
N LYS A 28 -7.87 -8.94 -8.01
CA LYS A 28 -7.51 -8.34 -9.31
C LYS A 28 -8.77 -7.97 -10.11
N GLY A 29 -8.75 -6.79 -10.74
CA GLY A 29 -9.84 -6.33 -11.61
C GLY A 29 -11.13 -5.96 -10.87
N LYS A 30 -11.07 -5.84 -9.54
CA LYS A 30 -12.23 -5.46 -8.72
C LYS A 30 -11.91 -4.28 -7.82
N CYS A 31 -12.89 -3.39 -7.65
CA CYS A 31 -12.84 -2.31 -6.66
C CYS A 31 -14.05 -2.41 -5.71
N PRO A 32 -13.91 -1.96 -4.45
CA PRO A 32 -15.06 -1.82 -3.56
C PRO A 32 -16.06 -0.81 -4.13
N SER A 33 -17.32 -1.21 -4.24
CA SER A 33 -18.43 -0.32 -4.62
C SER A 33 -18.79 0.68 -3.52
N THR A 34 -18.50 0.32 -2.27
CA THR A 34 -18.75 1.14 -1.09
C THR A 34 -17.55 1.10 -0.15
N TYR A 35 -17.04 2.28 0.21
CA TYR A 35 -16.05 2.44 1.27
C TYR A 35 -16.79 2.78 2.56
N ASN A 36 -16.84 1.84 3.49
CA ASN A 36 -17.57 2.03 4.76
C ASN A 36 -16.85 2.97 5.74
N CYS A 37 -15.75 3.59 5.31
CA CYS A 37 -14.95 4.49 6.13
C CYS A 37 -14.15 5.48 5.27
N SER A 38 -13.68 6.56 5.91
CA SER A 38 -12.66 7.40 5.30
C SER A 38 -11.35 6.63 5.18
N HIS A 39 -10.62 6.89 4.10
CA HIS A 39 -9.23 6.44 3.95
C HIS A 39 -8.43 6.90 5.16
N ALA A 40 -7.62 6.01 5.72
CA ALA A 40 -6.55 6.46 6.58
C ALA A 40 -5.60 7.28 5.70
N ALA A 41 -5.21 8.48 6.14
CA ALA A 41 -4.07 9.15 5.52
C ALA A 41 -2.93 8.14 5.51
N SER A 42 -2.18 8.06 4.41
CA SER A 42 -1.05 7.13 4.25
C SER A 42 0.02 7.47 5.27
N SER A 43 -0.20 7.01 6.50
CA SER A 43 0.60 7.28 7.66
C SER A 43 1.48 6.05 7.77
N ASN A 44 2.69 6.15 7.24
CA ASN A 44 3.79 5.21 7.51
C ASN A 44 4.17 5.16 9.01
N THR A 45 3.43 5.86 9.87
CA THR A 45 3.55 5.90 11.31
C THR A 45 2.53 4.92 11.91
N GLY A 46 3.01 3.76 12.35
CA GLY A 46 2.23 2.61 12.80
C GLY A 46 1.40 2.80 14.07
N ALA A 47 0.35 3.63 14.00
CA ALA A 47 -0.66 3.74 15.05
C ALA A 47 -1.99 3.07 14.68
N GLU A 48 -2.24 2.78 13.39
CA GLU A 48 -3.53 2.29 12.91
C GLU A 48 -3.35 0.95 12.17
N THR A 49 -4.08 -0.09 12.60
CA THR A 49 -4.09 -1.40 11.92
C THR A 49 -4.81 -1.26 10.58
N GLN A 50 -4.04 -1.23 9.50
CA GLN A 50 -4.58 -1.27 8.14
C GLN A 50 -5.12 -2.68 7.86
N THR A 51 -6.32 -2.76 7.33
CA THR A 51 -7.04 -4.01 7.09
C THR A 51 -7.05 -4.38 5.62
N PHE A 52 -7.11 -3.38 4.73
CA PHE A 52 -6.98 -3.53 3.28
C PHE A 52 -6.48 -2.22 2.66
N ALA A 53 -5.99 -2.33 1.42
CA ALA A 53 -5.63 -1.20 0.59
C ALA A 53 -6.26 -1.33 -0.79
N VAL A 54 -6.56 -0.19 -1.42
CA VAL A 54 -7.00 -0.13 -2.81
C VAL A 54 -5.96 0.61 -3.61
N PHE A 55 -5.43 -0.08 -4.61
CA PHE A 55 -4.52 0.48 -5.60
C PHE A 55 -5.29 0.78 -6.88
N VAL A 56 -5.28 2.03 -7.31
CA VAL A 56 -5.85 2.47 -8.58
C VAL A 56 -4.71 2.83 -9.51
N THR A 57 -4.58 2.08 -10.61
CA THR A 57 -3.58 2.32 -11.65
C THR A 57 -3.80 3.69 -12.28
N ASP A 58 -2.71 4.40 -12.53
CA ASP A 58 -2.69 5.66 -13.25
C ASP A 58 -2.29 5.39 -14.70
N HIS A 59 -3.31 5.27 -15.56
CA HIS A 59 -3.17 4.84 -16.95
C HIS A 59 -2.33 5.78 -17.83
N LYS A 60 -1.99 6.99 -17.35
CA LYS A 60 -1.07 7.89 -18.08
C LYS A 60 0.33 7.29 -18.24
N TYR A 61 0.67 6.29 -17.43
CA TYR A 61 1.98 5.63 -17.44
C TYR A 61 1.95 4.22 -18.02
N ASP A 62 0.86 3.79 -18.67
CA ASP A 62 0.72 2.43 -19.20
C ASP A 62 1.80 2.07 -20.25
N SER A 63 2.39 3.07 -20.91
CA SER A 63 3.53 2.87 -21.81
C SER A 63 4.87 2.62 -21.08
N SER A 64 4.90 2.74 -19.75
CA SER A 64 6.10 2.53 -18.94
C SER A 64 6.30 1.04 -18.68
N HIS A 65 7.46 0.51 -19.07
CA HIS A 65 7.80 -0.89 -18.84
C HIS A 65 8.25 -1.06 -17.37
N GLY A 66 7.40 -1.63 -16.52
CA GLY A 66 7.72 -1.82 -15.10
C GLY A 66 6.49 -2.14 -14.24
N ALA A 67 6.61 -1.89 -12.94
CA ALA A 67 5.49 -1.98 -12.02
C ALA A 67 4.43 -0.90 -12.35
N PRO A 68 3.13 -1.19 -12.19
CA PRO A 68 2.09 -0.22 -12.45
C PRO A 68 2.22 0.99 -11.51
N TYR A 69 2.10 2.18 -12.07
CA TYR A 69 2.02 3.42 -11.31
C TYR A 69 0.57 3.67 -10.91
N GLY A 70 0.35 4.33 -9.79
CA GLY A 70 -1.00 4.53 -9.31
C GLY A 70 -1.09 5.17 -7.94
N THR A 71 -2.32 5.39 -7.51
CA THR A 71 -2.62 5.86 -6.16
C THR A 71 -2.99 4.66 -5.30
N CYS A 72 -2.24 4.45 -4.21
CA CYS A 72 -2.60 3.51 -3.16
C CYS A 72 -3.29 4.25 -2.02
N LYS A 73 -4.46 3.74 -1.59
CA LYS A 73 -5.16 4.24 -0.40
C LYS A 73 -5.36 3.08 0.58
N ALA A 74 -4.97 3.31 1.82
CA ALA A 74 -5.14 2.36 2.91
C ALA A 74 -6.40 2.64 3.71
N TYR A 75 -6.99 1.59 4.27
CA TYR A 75 -8.18 1.65 5.10
C TYR A 75 -7.96 0.84 6.37
N THR A 76 -8.60 1.29 7.44
CA THR A 76 -8.54 0.68 8.77
C THR A 76 -9.86 0.02 9.17
N CYS A 77 -10.91 0.14 8.34
CA CYS A 77 -12.20 -0.50 8.55
C CYS A 77 -12.26 -1.92 7.97
N THR A 78 -13.28 -2.71 8.33
CA THR A 78 -13.44 -4.07 7.83
C THR A 78 -13.36 -4.13 6.31
N ALA A 79 -12.54 -5.06 5.80
CA ALA A 79 -12.40 -5.27 4.36
C ALA A 79 -13.75 -5.61 3.71
N PRO A 80 -14.03 -5.10 2.50
CA PRO A 80 -15.28 -5.37 1.80
C PRO A 80 -15.42 -6.86 1.48
N THR A 81 -16.64 -7.35 1.59
CA THR A 81 -16.98 -8.72 1.18
C THR A 81 -17.03 -8.82 -0.34
N LYS A 82 -16.98 -10.05 -0.89
CA LYS A 82 -17.08 -10.29 -2.34
C LYS A 82 -18.31 -9.65 -2.99
N LEU A 83 -19.44 -9.57 -2.26
CA LEU A 83 -20.68 -8.95 -2.74
C LEU A 83 -20.61 -7.43 -2.82
N GLN A 84 -19.64 -6.81 -2.13
CA GLN A 84 -19.40 -5.36 -2.13
C GLN A 84 -18.32 -4.95 -3.14
N MET A 85 -17.76 -5.92 -3.89
CA MET A 85 -16.74 -5.69 -4.91
C MET A 85 -17.40 -5.65 -6.29
N THR A 86 -17.12 -4.62 -7.07
CA THR A 86 -17.55 -4.50 -8.47
C THR A 86 -16.37 -4.64 -9.41
N ASP A 87 -16.63 -5.07 -10.65
CA ASP A 87 -15.65 -4.97 -11.72
C ASP A 87 -15.19 -3.53 -11.88
N VAL A 88 -13.88 -3.35 -12.02
CA VAL A 88 -13.35 -2.08 -12.51
C VAL A 88 -13.59 -2.12 -14.00
N ASN A 89 -14.46 -1.23 -14.51
CA ASN A 89 -14.58 -1.07 -15.96
C ASN A 89 -13.22 -0.61 -16.48
N GLU A 90 -12.55 -1.47 -17.24
CA GLU A 90 -11.29 -1.19 -17.93
C GLU A 90 -11.56 -0.36 -19.21
N ASP A 91 -12.38 0.71 -19.10
CA ASP A 91 -12.70 1.62 -20.21
C ASP A 91 -11.55 2.62 -20.47
#